data_AF-A0A4P5ZWK6-F1
#
_entry.id   AF-A0A4P5ZWK6-F1
#
_cell.length_a   1.000
_cell.length_b   1.000
_cell.length_c   1.000
_cell.angle_alpha   90.00
_cell.angle_beta   90.00
_cell.angle_gamma   90.00
#
_symmetry.space_group_name_H-M   'P 1'
#
loop_
_entity.id
_entity.type
_entity.pdbx_description
1 polymer ?
#
loop_
_entity_poly.entity_id
_entity_poly.type
_entity_poly.pdbx_seq_one_letter_code
_entity_poly.pdbx_strand_id
1 'polypeptide(L)'
;MLSSIKQQVVVGRNRKIEIQTSDLAEGIVVEVIVLVKQDVFNTHTNPSIQQDETEYLLSTQANRNHLMADIQNIETKTNLVSFTPEEWNEKYNIRS
;
A
#
# COMPACT_ATOMS: atom_id res chain seq x y z
N MET A 1 29.35 8.07 18.42
CA MET A 1 28.55 6.89 18.82
C MET A 1 27.65 6.56 17.64
N LEU A 2 27.86 5.43 16.98
CA LEU A 2 27.03 5.01 15.86
C LEU A 2 25.69 4.54 16.41
N SER A 3 24.60 5.21 16.05
CA SER A 3 23.27 4.94 16.60
C SER A 3 22.42 4.01 15.71
N SER A 4 22.69 3.98 14.40
CA SER A 4 21.95 3.14 13.45
C SER A 4 22.71 2.96 12.14
N ILE A 5 22.55 1.81 11.49
CA ILE A 5 23.03 1.54 10.13
C ILE A 5 21.83 1.25 9.24
N LYS A 6 21.71 1.97 8.11
CA LYS A 6 20.69 1.70 7.09
C LYS A 6 21.38 1.25 5.80
N GLN A 7 21.18 -0.01 5.43
CA GLN A 7 21.81 -0.63 4.25
C GLN A 7 20.74 -1.29 3.37
N GLN A 8 20.80 -1.05 2.06
CA GLN A 8 19.99 -1.79 1.08
C GLN A 8 20.87 -2.87 0.43
N VAL A 9 20.42 -4.12 0.50
CA VAL A 9 21.17 -5.28 -0.01
C VAL A 9 20.22 -6.27 -0.66
N VAL A 10 20.76 -7.00 -1.64
CA VAL A 10 20.07 -8.13 -2.25
C VAL A 10 20.48 -9.40 -1.51
N VAL A 11 19.52 -10.29 -1.28
CA VAL A 11 19.77 -11.58 -0.64
C VAL A 11 20.68 -12.43 -1.54
N GLY A 12 21.87 -12.77 -1.03
CA GLY A 12 22.90 -13.47 -1.80
C GLY A 12 22.64 -14.97 -1.97
N ARG A 13 23.52 -15.64 -2.73
CA ARG A 13 23.56 -17.11 -2.81
C ARG A 13 23.73 -17.66 -1.39
N ASN A 14 22.82 -18.55 -0.96
CA ASN A 14 22.66 -19.08 0.40
C ASN A 14 21.74 -18.31 1.35
N ARG A 15 20.92 -17.38 0.85
CA ARG A 15 19.93 -16.63 1.66
C ARG A 15 20.54 -15.81 2.80
N LYS A 16 21.82 -15.44 2.65
CA LYS A 16 22.55 -14.63 3.62
C LYS A 16 22.49 -13.15 3.26
N ILE A 17 22.48 -12.32 4.29
CA ILE A 17 22.61 -10.87 4.22
C ILE A 17 23.85 -10.49 5.02
N GLU A 18 24.73 -9.70 4.43
CA GLU A 18 25.97 -9.26 5.06
C GLU A 18 25.91 -7.75 5.32
N ILE A 19 26.16 -7.37 6.58
CA ILE A 19 26.28 -5.97 6.98
C ILE A 19 27.76 -5.61 6.88
N GLN A 20 28.13 -4.80 5.88
CA GLN A 20 29.51 -4.38 5.68
C GLN A 20 29.75 -3.07 6.45
N THR A 21 30.28 -3.17 7.65
CA THR A 21 30.63 -2.01 8.48
C THR A 21 31.92 -2.27 9.24
N SER A 22 32.80 -1.27 9.28
CA SER A 22 34.04 -1.30 10.08
C SER A 22 33.85 -0.76 11.50
N ASP A 23 32.64 -0.28 11.83
CA ASP A 23 32.37 0.50 13.04
C ASP A 23 31.76 -0.34 14.18
N LEU A 24 31.45 -1.62 13.95
CA LEU A 24 30.98 -2.55 14.96
C LEU A 24 32.14 -3.38 15.49
N ALA A 25 32.60 -3.05 16.70
CA ALA A 25 33.60 -3.86 17.39
C ALA A 25 33.04 -5.21 17.84
N GLU A 26 33.91 -6.21 17.95
CA GLU A 26 33.55 -7.53 18.46
C GLU A 26 32.96 -7.45 19.88
N GLY A 27 31.89 -8.21 20.13
CA GLY A 27 31.22 -8.27 21.43
C GLY A 27 30.13 -7.21 21.66
N ILE A 28 29.88 -6.31 20.70
CA ILE A 28 28.76 -5.35 20.79
C ILE A 28 27.43 -6.05 20.51
N VAL A 29 26.46 -5.85 21.41
CA VAL A 29 25.07 -6.28 21.22
C VAL A 29 24.38 -5.32 20.26
N VAL A 30 23.77 -5.85 19.20
CA VAL A 30 23.05 -5.07 18.19
C VAL A 30 21.65 -5.62 17.96
N GLU A 31 20.70 -4.73 17.66
CA GLU A 31 19.36 -5.07 17.18
C GLU A 31 19.33 -4.95 15.65
N VAL A 32 18.75 -5.93 14.97
CA VAL A 32 18.68 -5.96 13.50
C VAL A 32 17.24 -5.87 13.04
N ILE A 33 16.93 -4.83 12.26
CA ILE A 33 15.64 -4.67 11.59
C ILE A 33 15.79 -5.02 10.12
N VAL A 34 15.10 -6.06 9.66
CA VAL A 34 15.08 -6.48 8.25
C VAL A 34 13.79 -6.03 7.59
N LEU A 35 13.89 -5.10 6.64
CA LEU A 35 12.77 -4.64 5.82
C LEU A 35 12.88 -5.25 4.41
N VAL A 36 11.96 -6.16 4.08
CA VAL A 36 11.89 -6.77 2.74
C VAL A 36 11.16 -5.79 1.81
N LYS A 37 11.83 -5.34 0.74
CA LYS A 37 11.16 -4.61 -0.35
C LYS A 37 10.44 -5.62 -1.23
N GLN A 38 9.13 -5.49 -1.36
CA GLN A 38 8.29 -6.56 -1.91
C GLN A 38 8.16 -6.59 -3.43
N ASP A 39 9.12 -6.04 -4.16
CA ASP A 39 8.96 -5.93 -5.61
C ASP A 39 9.17 -7.28 -6.36
N VAL A 40 9.62 -8.36 -5.68
CA VAL A 40 10.07 -9.58 -6.41
C VAL A 40 9.74 -10.95 -5.77
N PHE A 41 9.22 -11.05 -4.54
CA PHE A 41 8.95 -12.36 -3.92
C PHE A 41 7.48 -12.54 -3.54
N ASN A 42 6.76 -13.25 -4.42
CA ASN A 42 5.51 -13.97 -4.18
C ASN A 42 4.31 -13.11 -3.74
N THR A 43 3.40 -12.95 -4.70
CA THR A 43 2.01 -13.36 -4.58
C THR A 43 1.69 -14.09 -3.26
N HIS A 44 0.71 -13.55 -2.52
CA HIS A 44 -0.03 -14.10 -1.36
C HIS A 44 0.16 -13.44 0.01
N THR A 45 1.05 -12.47 0.20
CA THR A 45 0.94 -11.56 1.37
C THR A 45 1.48 -10.18 1.03
N ASN A 46 0.56 -9.21 0.92
CA ASN A 46 0.77 -7.80 0.54
C ASN A 46 1.94 -7.12 1.26
N PRO A 47 2.74 -6.37 0.51
CA PRO A 47 2.76 -4.91 0.68
C PRO A 47 2.98 -4.17 -0.65
N SER A 48 2.06 -3.27 -0.99
CA SER A 48 2.25 -2.21 -1.99
C SER A 48 2.60 -2.67 -3.41
N ILE A 49 2.02 -3.76 -3.90
CA ILE A 49 1.67 -3.78 -5.33
C ILE A 49 0.48 -2.83 -5.41
N GLN A 50 0.55 -1.80 -6.26
CA GLN A 50 -0.67 -1.10 -6.66
C GLN A 50 -1.60 -2.18 -7.19
N GLN A 51 -2.52 -2.65 -6.35
CA GLN A 51 -3.49 -3.64 -6.76
C GLN A 51 -4.21 -3.01 -7.94
N ASP A 52 -4.21 -3.69 -9.08
CA ASP A 52 -4.92 -3.20 -10.24
C ASP A 52 -6.35 -2.90 -9.81
N GLU A 53 -6.76 -1.63 -9.91
CA GLU A 53 -8.03 -1.17 -9.35
C GLU A 53 -9.21 -1.88 -10.03
N THR A 54 -9.03 -2.27 -11.30
CA THR A 54 -10.02 -3.07 -12.03
C THR A 54 -10.13 -4.46 -11.42
N GLU A 55 -9.01 -5.12 -11.15
CA GLU A 55 -8.97 -6.42 -10.48
C GLU A 55 -9.61 -6.34 -9.08
N TYR A 56 -9.31 -5.30 -8.30
CA TYR A 56 -9.93 -5.07 -6.99
C TYR A 56 -11.45 -4.91 -7.08
N LEU A 57 -11.93 -4.02 -7.96
CA LEU A 57 -13.36 -3.75 -8.11
C LEU A 57 -14.13 -4.98 -8.62
N LEU A 58 -13.48 -5.87 -9.38
CA LEU A 58 -14.09 -7.09 -9.93
C LEU A 58 -13.86 -8.36 -9.09
N SER A 59 -13.13 -8.24 -7.97
CA SER A 59 -12.68 -9.36 -7.13
C SER A 59 -13.81 -10.12 -6.43
N THR A 60 -14.93 -9.46 -6.11
CA THR A 60 -16.09 -10.08 -5.47
C THR A 60 -17.37 -9.90 -6.29
N GLN A 61 -18.31 -10.84 -6.17
CA GLN A 61 -19.59 -10.74 -6.86
C GLN A 61 -20.40 -9.52 -6.42
N ALA A 62 -20.33 -9.15 -5.14
CA ALA A 62 -21.00 -7.97 -4.62
C ALA A 62 -20.43 -6.70 -5.26
N ASN A 63 -19.09 -6.53 -5.27
CA ASN A 63 -18.45 -5.36 -5.88
C ASN A 63 -18.75 -5.27 -7.38
N ARG A 64 -18.72 -6.40 -8.09
CA ARG A 64 -19.09 -6.46 -9.51
C ARG A 64 -20.51 -5.98 -9.76
N ASN A 65 -21.48 -6.45 -8.96
CA ASN A 65 -22.88 -6.05 -9.11
C ASN A 65 -23.06 -4.54 -8.83
N HIS A 66 -22.40 -4.02 -7.80
CA HIS A 66 -22.42 -2.58 -7.49
C HIS A 66 -21.82 -1.75 -8.64
N LEU A 67 -20.62 -2.10 -9.12
CA LEU A 67 -19.97 -1.38 -10.20
C LEU A 67 -20.82 -1.35 -11.48
N MET A 68 -21.39 -2.49 -11.88
CA MET A 68 -22.24 -2.54 -13.08
C MET A 68 -23.51 -1.71 -12.92
N ALA A 69 -24.14 -1.74 -11.74
CA ALA A 69 -25.32 -0.92 -11.46
C ALA A 69 -25.00 0.58 -11.48
N ASP A 70 -23.85 0.98 -10.90
CA ASP A 70 -23.42 2.38 -10.87
C ASP A 70 -23.08 2.90 -12.27
N ILE A 71 -22.42 2.10 -13.11
CA ILE A 71 -22.19 2.43 -14.53
C ILE A 71 -23.54 2.65 -15.25
N GLN A 72 -24.50 1.75 -15.05
CA GLN A 72 -25.82 1.86 -15.65
C GLN A 72 -26.58 3.10 -15.16
N ASN A 73 -26.50 3.45 -13.88
CA ASN A 73 -27.09 4.65 -13.32
C ASN A 73 -26.52 5.92 -13.99
N ILE A 74 -25.21 5.97 -14.23
CA ILE A 74 -24.55 7.08 -14.93
C ILE A 74 -25.02 7.17 -16.38
N GLU A 75 -24.98 6.06 -17.13
CA GLU A 75 -25.39 6.01 -18.54
C GLU A 75 -26.85 6.43 -18.73
N THR A 76 -27.73 5.97 -17.84
CA THR A 76 -29.16 6.28 -17.89
C THR A 76 -29.52 7.61 -17.22
N LYS A 77 -28.56 8.26 -16.54
CA LYS A 77 -28.77 9.46 -15.73
C LYS A 77 -29.87 9.29 -14.67
N THR A 78 -29.98 8.08 -14.11
CA THR A 78 -30.94 7.76 -13.04
C THR A 78 -30.21 7.54 -11.73
N ASN A 79 -30.89 7.78 -10.60
CA ASN A 79 -30.32 7.60 -9.25
C ASN A 79 -29.02 8.38 -8.98
N LEU A 80 -28.81 9.51 -9.65
CA LEU A 80 -27.63 10.36 -9.45
C LEU A 80 -27.92 11.47 -8.45
N VAL A 81 -26.98 11.70 -7.54
CA VAL A 81 -26.94 12.88 -6.68
C VAL A 81 -25.81 13.76 -7.18
N SER A 82 -26.12 14.99 -7.58
CA SER A 82 -25.14 15.98 -8.01
C SER A 82 -25.08 17.11 -6.98
N PHE A 83 -23.86 17.46 -6.58
CA PHE A 83 -23.58 18.59 -5.73
C PHE A 83 -22.19 19.12 -6.09
N THR A 84 -21.97 20.41 -5.89
CA THR A 84 -20.63 20.98 -5.98
C THR A 84 -19.86 20.79 -4.66
N PRO A 85 -18.52 20.77 -4.68
CA PRO A 85 -17.72 20.76 -3.46
C PRO A 85 -18.10 21.89 -2.49
N GLU A 86 -18.47 23.06 -3.01
CA GLU A 86 -18.92 24.22 -2.24
C GLU A 86 -20.25 23.94 -1.54
N GLU A 87 -21.25 23.38 -2.24
CA GLU A 87 -22.56 23.01 -1.68
C GLU A 87 -22.43 21.96 -0.57
N TRP A 88 -21.55 20.97 -0.77
CA TRP A 88 -21.25 19.97 0.25
C TRP A 88 -20.60 20.58 1.49
N ASN A 89 -19.62 21.44 1.27
CA ASN A 89 -18.88 22.11 2.34
C ASN A 89 -19.80 23.03 3.15
N GLU A 90 -20.68 23.79 2.52
CA GLU A 90 -21.64 24.65 3.22
C GLU A 90 -22.66 23.84 4.04
N LYS A 91 -23.13 22.71 3.51
CA LYS A 91 -24.17 21.90 4.15
C LYS A 91 -23.65 21.00 5.28
N TYR A 92 -22.41 20.52 5.19
CA TYR A 92 -21.89 19.49 6.09
C TYR A 92 -20.56 19.84 6.78
N ASN A 93 -19.89 20.94 6.42
CA ASN A 93 -18.74 21.42 7.18
C ASN A 93 -19.21 22.27 8.37
N ILE A 94 -19.85 21.59 9.33
CA ILE A 94 -20.06 22.14 10.66
C ILE A 94 -18.67 22.18 11.30
N ARG A 95 -17.98 23.32 11.14
CA ARG A 95 -16.70 23.57 11.79
C ARG A 95 -16.88 23.34 13.30
N SER A 96 -16.23 22.28 13.80
CA SER A 96 -16.01 22.03 15.22
C SER A 96 -14.85 22.85 15.75
#